data_AF-A0A0S8FMU6-F1
#
_entry.id   AF-A0A0S8FMU6-F1
#
_cell.length_a   1.000
_cell.length_b   1.000
_cell.length_c   1.000
_cell.angle_alpha   90.00
_cell.angle_beta   90.00
_cell.angle_gamma   90.00
#
_symmetry.space_group_name_H-M   'P 1'
#
loop_
_entity.id
_entity.type
_entity.pdbx_description
1 polymer ?
#
loop_
_entity_poly.entity_id
_entity_poly.type
_entity_poly.pdbx_seq_one_letter_code
_entity_poly.pdbx_strand_id
1 'polypeptide(L)'
;MCSPTGATDEPQPVKSAREQDPAVSSLRIYQELGFVTGDDDFPAVGNFVFLPGPADSSYVIFGLSLSNNALRFRRDQPGFVARYRVVITIVDAAAPAAWLDQTEVVRVSSFRETSRRDESVVFQGYLKLAPGEYLATVVVYDLASSSGFEARITLEVPRFDDVFITSPVIVYRAAPRPSRDAAPSLIVNPRATVDRGGGQSHLYVESSTSGHDPAIVEIVEEGLVVSTDTLTFQQGDGPLSTARTPLDASELSPGTLQIRVRRPGPVRGDSTMLVVALMPGWIVPDYLTAISHLRYAGTPTQLDSLAA
;
A
#
# COMPACT_ATOMS: atom_id res chain seq x y z
N MET A 1 27.12 70.91 -11.93
CA MET A 1 25.90 70.12 -11.72
C MET A 1 26.11 68.77 -12.40
N CYS A 2 26.41 67.74 -11.62
CA CYS A 2 26.53 66.36 -12.10
C CYS A 2 25.21 65.63 -11.81
N SER A 3 24.65 64.95 -12.79
CA SER A 3 23.64 63.91 -12.58
C SER A 3 23.79 62.82 -13.64
N PRO A 4 23.86 61.54 -13.22
CA PRO A 4 24.05 60.39 -14.09
C PRO A 4 22.72 59.81 -14.59
N THR A 5 22.74 59.15 -15.74
CA THR A 5 21.62 58.30 -16.21
C THR A 5 21.84 56.90 -15.67
N GLY A 6 21.12 56.55 -14.61
CA GLY A 6 21.01 55.17 -14.11
C GLY A 6 19.83 54.49 -14.79
N ALA A 7 20.09 53.39 -15.51
CA ALA A 7 19.06 52.47 -15.94
C ALA A 7 18.43 51.83 -14.69
N THR A 8 17.12 52.02 -14.51
CA THR A 8 16.35 51.36 -13.47
C THR A 8 16.04 49.94 -13.96
N ASP A 9 16.77 48.97 -13.44
CA ASP A 9 16.44 47.56 -13.54
C ASP A 9 15.20 47.33 -12.66
N GLU A 10 14.03 47.21 -13.30
CA GLU A 10 12.76 46.96 -12.63
C GLU A 10 12.75 45.46 -12.25
N PRO A 11 12.76 45.10 -10.96
CA PRO A 11 12.76 43.70 -10.58
C PRO A 11 11.43 43.07 -11.00
N GLN A 12 11.50 42.14 -11.95
CA GLN A 12 10.39 41.27 -12.30
C GLN A 12 9.85 40.59 -11.04
N PRO A 13 8.52 40.44 -10.91
CA PRO A 13 7.92 39.86 -9.72
C PRO A 13 8.43 38.44 -9.55
N VAL A 14 9.16 38.22 -8.45
CA VAL A 14 9.52 36.89 -7.97
C VAL A 14 8.20 36.13 -7.81
N LYS A 15 8.00 35.10 -8.64
CA LYS A 15 6.90 34.15 -8.48
C LYS A 15 6.89 33.74 -7.01
N SER A 16 5.80 34.07 -6.33
CA SER A 16 5.60 33.80 -4.91
C SER A 16 5.92 32.34 -4.62
N ALA A 17 6.73 32.10 -3.60
CA ALA A 17 7.10 30.80 -3.04
C ALA A 17 5.87 30.06 -2.47
N ARG A 18 4.94 29.71 -3.34
CA ARG A 18 3.73 28.93 -3.07
C ARG A 18 3.62 27.71 -3.99
N GLU A 19 4.71 27.38 -4.68
CA GLU A 19 4.74 26.43 -5.81
C GLU A 19 5.90 25.41 -5.71
N GLN A 20 6.43 25.22 -4.50
CA GLN A 20 7.37 24.14 -4.17
C GLN A 20 7.00 23.57 -2.80
N ASP A 21 5.91 22.78 -2.76
CA ASP A 21 5.57 21.95 -1.60
C ASP A 21 6.50 20.72 -1.64
N PRO A 22 7.27 20.41 -0.58
CA PRO A 22 8.41 19.49 -0.65
C PRO A 22 8.03 18.01 -0.67
N ALA A 23 6.76 17.67 -0.85
CA ALA A 23 6.35 16.30 -1.17
C ALA A 23 6.66 16.06 -2.66
N VAL A 24 7.72 15.33 -2.95
CA VAL A 24 7.65 14.37 -4.07
C VAL A 24 6.28 13.72 -3.95
N SER A 25 5.39 13.85 -4.96
CA SER A 25 4.03 13.30 -4.87
C SER A 25 4.16 11.89 -4.33
N SER A 26 3.68 11.64 -3.11
CA SER A 26 3.91 10.36 -2.40
C SER A 26 3.42 9.16 -3.23
N LEU A 27 2.47 9.42 -4.14
CA LEU A 27 2.00 8.50 -5.17
C LEU A 27 3.13 8.01 -6.09
N ARG A 28 4.11 8.84 -6.44
CA ARG A 28 5.24 8.45 -7.27
C ARG A 28 6.07 7.35 -6.64
N ILE A 29 6.29 7.39 -5.32
CA ILE A 29 6.99 6.31 -4.60
C ILE A 29 6.21 5.00 -4.78
N TYR A 30 4.90 5.01 -4.54
CA TYR A 30 4.08 3.82 -4.75
C TYR A 30 4.07 3.33 -6.20
N GLN A 31 4.02 4.25 -7.17
CA GLN A 31 4.05 3.91 -8.59
C GLN A 31 5.38 3.22 -8.98
N GLU A 32 6.51 3.73 -8.48
CA GLU A 32 7.84 3.14 -8.69
C GLU A 32 7.96 1.75 -8.05
N LEU A 33 7.20 1.49 -6.97
CA LEU A 33 7.09 0.18 -6.32
C LEU A 33 6.08 -0.77 -6.98
N GLY A 34 5.45 -0.37 -8.08
CA GLY A 34 4.51 -1.21 -8.84
C GLY A 34 3.08 -1.22 -8.28
N PHE A 35 2.73 -0.29 -7.39
CA PHE A 35 1.35 -0.15 -6.91
C PHE A 35 0.47 0.49 -7.97
N VAL A 36 -0.83 0.23 -7.86
CA VAL A 36 -1.86 0.93 -8.63
C VAL A 36 -2.07 2.30 -8.00
N THR A 37 -1.76 3.37 -8.73
CA THR A 37 -1.88 4.74 -8.20
C THR A 37 -2.85 5.57 -9.01
N GLY A 38 -3.58 6.45 -8.32
CA GLY A 38 -4.29 7.56 -8.95
C GLY A 38 -3.34 8.72 -9.27
N ASP A 39 -3.91 9.92 -9.39
CA ASP A 39 -3.19 11.16 -9.61
C ASP A 39 -3.39 12.14 -8.44
N ASP A 40 -2.85 13.35 -8.57
CA ASP A 40 -2.95 14.36 -7.51
C ASP A 40 -4.39 14.87 -7.28
N ASP A 41 -5.28 14.76 -8.29
CA ASP A 41 -6.69 15.14 -8.19
C ASP A 41 -7.56 14.01 -7.60
N PHE A 42 -7.12 12.75 -7.77
CA PHE A 42 -7.72 11.56 -7.19
C PHE A 42 -6.67 10.68 -6.48
N PRO A 43 -6.17 11.11 -5.30
CA PRO A 43 -5.08 10.42 -4.61
C PRO A 43 -5.53 9.05 -4.09
N ALA A 44 -5.04 8.03 -4.78
CA ALA A 44 -5.39 6.63 -4.57
C ALA A 44 -4.15 5.75 -4.64
N VAL A 45 -4.10 4.72 -3.79
CA VAL A 45 -3.05 3.70 -3.82
C VAL A 45 -3.70 2.34 -3.60
N GLY A 46 -3.43 1.40 -4.50
CA GLY A 46 -3.94 0.05 -4.42
C GLY A 46 -2.87 -0.99 -4.75
N ASN A 47 -3.12 -2.22 -4.32
CA ASN A 47 -2.21 -3.33 -4.48
C ASN A 47 -2.97 -4.64 -4.68
N PHE A 48 -2.37 -5.55 -5.45
CA PHE A 48 -2.83 -6.91 -5.62
C PHE A 48 -2.06 -7.86 -4.71
N VAL A 49 -2.79 -8.75 -4.04
CA VAL A 49 -2.25 -9.79 -3.17
C VAL A 49 -2.79 -11.13 -3.62
N PHE A 50 -1.94 -12.15 -3.57
CA PHE A 50 -2.29 -13.50 -3.99
C PHE A 50 -2.26 -14.47 -2.81
N LEU A 51 -3.32 -15.27 -2.68
CA LEU A 51 -3.41 -16.36 -1.72
C LEU A 51 -3.87 -17.65 -2.42
N PRO A 52 -3.51 -18.83 -1.92
CA PRO A 52 -3.89 -20.11 -2.51
C PRO A 52 -5.42 -20.29 -2.50
N GLY A 53 -6.00 -20.54 -3.68
CA GLY A 53 -7.42 -20.76 -3.85
C GLY A 53 -7.83 -22.24 -3.85
N PRO A 54 -9.13 -22.53 -4.04
CA PRO A 54 -9.64 -23.88 -4.25
C PRO A 54 -9.08 -24.49 -5.53
N ALA A 55 -8.86 -25.81 -5.51
CA ALA A 55 -8.24 -26.54 -6.62
C ALA A 55 -6.93 -25.87 -7.10
N ASP A 56 -6.78 -25.66 -8.40
CA ASP A 56 -5.62 -25.04 -9.04
C ASP A 56 -5.72 -23.52 -9.16
N SER A 57 -6.70 -22.87 -8.50
CA SER A 57 -6.87 -21.41 -8.54
C SER A 57 -6.12 -20.68 -7.42
N SER A 58 -6.00 -19.35 -7.59
CA SER A 58 -5.50 -18.40 -6.61
C SER A 58 -6.57 -17.34 -6.32
N TYR A 59 -6.74 -16.98 -5.05
CA TYR A 59 -7.44 -15.77 -4.66
C TYR A 59 -6.60 -14.57 -5.07
N VAL A 60 -7.22 -13.65 -5.80
CA VAL A 60 -6.66 -12.34 -6.15
C VAL A 60 -7.42 -11.30 -5.35
N ILE A 61 -6.72 -10.67 -4.41
CA ILE A 61 -7.28 -9.68 -3.50
C ILE A 61 -6.76 -8.32 -3.94
N PHE A 62 -7.66 -7.41 -4.32
CA PHE A 62 -7.31 -6.04 -4.63
C PHE A 62 -7.68 -5.15 -3.45
N GLY A 63 -6.68 -4.57 -2.80
CA GLY A 63 -6.88 -3.51 -1.82
C GLY A 63 -6.74 -2.15 -2.48
N LEU A 64 -7.57 -1.19 -2.08
CA LEU A 64 -7.46 0.20 -2.52
C LEU A 64 -7.70 1.13 -1.33
N SER A 65 -6.79 2.08 -1.16
CA SER A 65 -6.88 3.17 -0.21
C SER A 65 -7.20 4.47 -0.93
N LEU A 66 -8.16 5.23 -0.41
CA LEU A 66 -8.51 6.58 -0.86
C LEU A 66 -8.53 7.55 0.33
N SER A 67 -8.21 8.80 0.04
CA SER A 67 -8.41 9.91 0.96
C SER A 67 -9.82 10.48 0.80
N ASN A 68 -10.44 10.99 1.87
CA ASN A 68 -11.81 11.54 1.79
C ASN A 68 -11.89 12.72 0.81
N ASN A 69 -10.85 13.54 0.74
CA ASN A 69 -10.82 14.68 -0.18
C ASN A 69 -10.83 14.28 -1.68
N ALA A 70 -10.60 13.01 -2.03
CA ALA A 70 -10.76 12.50 -3.40
C ALA A 70 -12.24 12.33 -3.81
N LEU A 71 -13.16 12.34 -2.83
CA LEU A 71 -14.58 12.07 -3.06
C LEU A 71 -15.45 13.30 -2.90
N ARG A 72 -16.51 13.41 -3.70
CA ARG A 72 -17.44 14.53 -3.60
C ARG A 72 -18.57 14.21 -2.63
N PHE A 73 -18.39 14.61 -1.38
CA PHE A 73 -19.40 14.47 -0.34
C PHE A 73 -20.61 15.39 -0.57
N ARG A 74 -21.81 14.84 -0.34
CA ARG A 74 -23.09 15.56 -0.30
C ARG A 74 -23.70 15.44 1.07
N ARG A 75 -24.49 16.42 1.48
CA ARG A 75 -25.18 16.39 2.78
C ARG A 75 -26.28 15.31 2.77
N ASP A 76 -26.27 14.45 3.78
CA ASP A 76 -27.22 13.35 3.99
C ASP A 76 -27.47 13.21 5.50
N GLN A 77 -28.51 13.88 6.00
CA GLN A 77 -28.70 14.16 7.43
C GLN A 77 -28.69 12.87 8.27
N PRO A 78 -27.99 12.83 9.42
CA PRO A 78 -27.30 13.94 10.09
C PRO A 78 -25.86 14.22 9.61
N GLY A 79 -25.38 13.58 8.54
CA GLY A 79 -23.97 13.65 8.10
C GLY A 79 -23.78 13.98 6.62
N PHE A 80 -22.74 13.39 6.06
CA PHE A 80 -22.39 13.51 4.65
C PHE A 80 -22.13 12.13 4.04
N VAL A 81 -22.45 12.00 2.76
CA VAL A 81 -22.28 10.77 1.99
C VAL A 81 -21.54 11.05 0.69
N ALA A 82 -20.61 10.18 0.34
CA ALA A 82 -20.02 10.09 -0.98
C ALA A 82 -20.21 8.67 -1.53
N ARG A 83 -20.15 8.52 -2.85
CA ARG A 83 -20.21 7.21 -3.49
C ARG A 83 -19.17 7.15 -4.59
N TYR A 84 -18.47 6.02 -4.66
CA TYR A 84 -17.50 5.76 -5.70
C TYR A 84 -17.72 4.37 -6.27
N ARG A 85 -17.21 4.13 -7.47
CA ARG A 85 -17.26 2.83 -8.13
C ARG A 85 -15.86 2.35 -8.41
N VAL A 86 -15.63 1.06 -8.19
CA VAL A 86 -14.41 0.35 -8.53
C VAL A 86 -14.75 -0.71 -9.55
N VAL A 87 -14.10 -0.65 -10.70
CA VAL A 87 -14.22 -1.64 -11.77
C VAL A 87 -12.84 -2.22 -12.01
N ILE A 88 -12.73 -3.55 -11.96
CA ILE A 88 -11.51 -4.29 -12.29
C ILE A 88 -11.85 -5.21 -13.44
N THR A 89 -11.12 -5.12 -14.54
CA THR A 89 -11.22 -6.05 -15.66
C THR A 89 -9.89 -6.75 -15.84
N ILE A 90 -9.90 -8.07 -15.87
CA ILE A 90 -8.70 -8.89 -16.05
C ILE A 90 -8.85 -9.72 -17.32
N VAL A 91 -7.85 -9.65 -18.19
CA VAL A 91 -7.82 -10.37 -19.47
C VAL A 91 -6.61 -11.30 -19.57
N ASP A 92 -6.82 -12.46 -20.18
CA ASP A 92 -5.79 -13.42 -20.59
C ASP A 92 -5.71 -13.43 -22.11
N ALA A 93 -4.58 -13.03 -22.70
CA ALA A 93 -4.38 -12.98 -24.14
C ALA A 93 -5.56 -12.35 -24.93
N ALA A 94 -6.13 -11.26 -24.37
CA ALA A 94 -7.31 -10.52 -24.84
C ALA A 94 -8.70 -11.17 -24.61
N ALA A 95 -8.78 -12.36 -24.03
CA ALA A 95 -10.02 -12.97 -23.55
C ALA A 95 -10.34 -12.51 -22.11
N PRO A 96 -11.59 -12.18 -21.76
CA PRO A 96 -11.97 -11.88 -20.38
C PRO A 96 -11.71 -13.08 -19.46
N ALA A 97 -10.93 -12.88 -18.39
CA ALA A 97 -10.61 -13.90 -17.40
C ALA A 97 -11.41 -13.71 -16.11
N ALA A 98 -11.49 -12.47 -15.62
CA ALA A 98 -12.29 -12.11 -14.45
C ALA A 98 -12.69 -10.63 -14.49
N TRP A 99 -13.74 -10.28 -13.74
CA TRP A 99 -14.18 -8.90 -13.61
C TRP A 99 -14.79 -8.66 -12.22
N LEU A 100 -14.65 -7.42 -11.74
CA LEU A 100 -15.24 -6.90 -10.53
C LEU A 100 -15.89 -5.56 -10.86
N ASP A 101 -17.08 -5.31 -10.33
CA ASP A 101 -17.76 -4.04 -10.49
C ASP A 101 -18.58 -3.76 -9.21
N GLN A 102 -18.07 -2.84 -8.39
CA GLN A 102 -18.66 -2.55 -7.08
C GLN A 102 -18.85 -1.05 -6.91
N THR A 103 -19.99 -0.67 -6.36
CA THR A 103 -20.29 0.69 -5.92
C THR A 103 -20.30 0.74 -4.41
N GLU A 104 -19.49 1.65 -3.88
CA GLU A 104 -19.27 1.80 -2.44
C GLU A 104 -19.82 3.12 -1.94
N VAL A 105 -20.12 3.17 -0.64
CA VAL A 105 -20.71 4.33 0.03
C VAL A 105 -19.86 4.71 1.23
N VAL A 106 -19.36 5.94 1.24
CA VAL A 106 -18.63 6.50 2.39
C VAL A 106 -19.53 7.44 3.13
N ARG A 107 -19.66 7.24 4.45
CA ARG A 107 -20.45 8.10 5.34
C ARG A 107 -19.54 8.72 6.39
N VAL A 108 -19.67 10.02 6.56
CA VAL A 108 -18.91 10.79 7.54
C VAL A 108 -19.86 11.65 8.36
N SER A 109 -19.49 11.88 9.62
CA SER A 109 -20.35 12.53 10.61
C SER A 109 -20.28 14.05 10.54
N SER A 110 -19.15 14.60 10.05
CA SER A 110 -18.89 16.03 10.07
C SER A 110 -18.30 16.53 8.75
N PHE A 111 -18.50 17.83 8.48
CA PHE A 111 -17.92 18.46 7.30
C PHE A 111 -16.39 18.42 7.31
N ARG A 112 -15.76 18.53 8.50
CA ARG A 112 -14.30 18.45 8.66
C ARG A 112 -13.73 17.11 8.20
N GLU A 113 -14.48 16.02 8.37
CA GLU A 113 -14.06 14.70 7.89
C GLU A 113 -14.01 14.60 6.36
N THR A 114 -14.80 15.40 5.64
CA THR A 114 -14.84 15.37 4.16
C THR A 114 -13.56 15.88 3.51
N SER A 115 -12.76 16.69 4.22
CA SER A 115 -11.51 17.27 3.71
C SER A 115 -10.24 16.55 4.19
N ARG A 116 -10.38 15.37 4.82
CA ARG A 116 -9.23 14.57 5.26
C ARG A 116 -8.42 14.09 4.06
N ARG A 117 -7.11 14.26 4.16
CA ARG A 117 -6.11 13.92 3.11
C ARG A 117 -5.35 12.64 3.42
N ASP A 118 -5.42 12.16 4.64
CA ASP A 118 -4.87 10.90 5.08
C ASP A 118 -5.74 9.72 4.63
N GLU A 119 -5.16 8.51 4.65
CA GLU A 119 -5.88 7.27 4.35
C GLU A 119 -7.12 7.15 5.25
N SER A 120 -8.29 7.23 4.65
CA SER A 120 -9.57 7.30 5.37
C SER A 120 -10.59 6.29 4.86
N VAL A 121 -10.39 5.75 3.66
CA VAL A 121 -11.29 4.81 3.01
C VAL A 121 -10.47 3.63 2.49
N VAL A 122 -10.88 2.42 2.87
CA VAL A 122 -10.31 1.17 2.37
C VAL A 122 -11.39 0.41 1.63
N PHE A 123 -11.11 0.06 0.39
CA PHE A 123 -11.87 -0.88 -0.43
C PHE A 123 -11.09 -2.19 -0.55
N GLN A 124 -11.82 -3.31 -0.61
CA GLN A 124 -11.24 -4.61 -0.88
C GLN A 124 -12.15 -5.44 -1.77
N GLY A 125 -11.63 -5.84 -2.93
CA GLY A 125 -12.28 -6.74 -3.88
C GLY A 125 -11.62 -8.12 -3.90
N TYR A 126 -12.41 -9.15 -4.19
CA TYR A 126 -11.94 -10.53 -4.29
C TYR A 126 -12.27 -11.11 -5.66
N LEU A 127 -11.28 -11.72 -6.30
CA LEU A 127 -11.39 -12.45 -7.54
C LEU A 127 -10.73 -13.83 -7.39
N LYS A 128 -11.00 -14.74 -8.32
CA LYS A 128 -10.32 -16.02 -8.44
C LYS A 128 -9.78 -16.16 -9.85
N LEU A 129 -8.52 -16.52 -9.98
CA LEU A 129 -7.85 -16.73 -11.27
C LEU A 129 -7.04 -18.02 -11.24
N ALA A 130 -6.88 -18.65 -12.39
CA ALA A 130 -5.86 -19.67 -12.57
C ALA A 130 -4.46 -19.02 -12.55
N PRO A 131 -3.39 -19.75 -12.20
CA PRO A 131 -2.02 -19.27 -12.30
C PRO A 131 -1.68 -18.88 -13.74
N GLY A 132 -0.94 -17.78 -13.89
CA GLY A 132 -0.60 -17.24 -15.21
C GLY A 132 -0.35 -15.74 -15.20
N GLU A 133 -0.01 -15.21 -16.36
CA GLU A 133 0.18 -13.77 -16.58
C GLU A 133 -1.09 -13.16 -17.14
N TYR A 134 -1.54 -12.04 -16.58
CA TYR A 134 -2.75 -11.35 -17.00
C TYR A 134 -2.52 -9.84 -17.11
N LEU A 135 -3.32 -9.17 -17.93
CA LEU A 135 -3.41 -7.70 -17.89
C LEU A 135 -4.66 -7.31 -17.09
N ALA A 136 -4.48 -6.56 -16.01
CA ALA A 136 -5.55 -5.98 -15.22
C ALA A 136 -5.70 -4.48 -15.53
N THR A 137 -6.94 -4.06 -15.72
CA THR A 137 -7.33 -2.64 -15.80
C THR A 137 -8.20 -2.32 -14.59
N VAL A 138 -7.77 -1.33 -13.80
CA VAL A 138 -8.48 -0.82 -12.63
C VAL A 138 -9.00 0.56 -12.96
N VAL A 139 -10.30 0.76 -12.83
CA VAL A 139 -10.96 2.06 -13.01
C VAL A 139 -11.69 2.40 -11.73
N VAL A 140 -11.38 3.57 -11.16
CA VAL A 140 -12.03 4.08 -9.96
C VAL A 140 -12.53 5.48 -10.23
N TYR A 141 -13.78 5.77 -9.88
CA TYR A 141 -14.32 7.11 -10.05
C TYR A 141 -15.39 7.46 -9.01
N ASP A 142 -15.44 8.73 -8.66
CA ASP A 142 -16.48 9.31 -7.82
C ASP A 142 -17.78 9.45 -8.62
N LEU A 143 -18.91 9.02 -8.05
CA LEU A 143 -20.21 9.06 -8.74
C LEU A 143 -20.87 10.44 -8.72
N ALA A 144 -20.31 11.39 -7.98
CA ALA A 144 -20.84 12.74 -7.84
C ALA A 144 -20.05 13.80 -8.62
N SER A 145 -18.99 13.41 -9.33
CA SER A 145 -18.12 14.25 -10.15
C SER A 145 -17.54 13.48 -11.34
N SER A 146 -16.61 14.07 -12.09
CA SER A 146 -15.84 13.40 -13.13
C SER A 146 -14.46 12.93 -12.65
N SER A 147 -14.18 13.04 -11.34
CA SER A 147 -12.89 12.67 -10.77
C SER A 147 -12.76 11.16 -10.63
N GLY A 148 -11.58 10.66 -10.96
CA GLY A 148 -11.27 9.23 -10.97
C GLY A 148 -9.95 8.97 -11.69
N PHE A 149 -9.57 7.71 -11.77
CA PHE A 149 -8.37 7.28 -12.50
C PHE A 149 -8.58 5.92 -13.18
N GLU A 150 -7.77 5.67 -14.19
CA GLU A 150 -7.58 4.35 -14.80
C GLU A 150 -6.11 3.97 -14.67
N ALA A 151 -5.85 2.73 -14.25
CA ALA A 151 -4.51 2.15 -14.20
C ALA A 151 -4.51 0.78 -14.87
N ARG A 152 -3.40 0.46 -15.54
CA ARG A 152 -3.16 -0.85 -16.16
C ARG A 152 -1.91 -1.46 -15.57
N ILE A 153 -2.01 -2.73 -15.18
CA ILE A 153 -0.93 -3.46 -14.53
C ILE A 153 -0.91 -4.91 -15.01
N THR A 154 0.29 -5.45 -15.21
CA THR A 154 0.48 -6.88 -15.45
C THR A 154 0.46 -7.62 -14.12
N LEU A 155 -0.35 -8.66 -14.03
CA LEU A 155 -0.44 -9.54 -12.87
C LEU A 155 0.25 -10.86 -13.17
N GLU A 156 1.17 -11.26 -12.31
CA GLU A 156 1.74 -12.60 -12.29
C GLU A 156 1.04 -13.39 -11.18
N VAL A 157 0.01 -14.15 -11.53
CA VAL A 157 -0.76 -14.94 -10.57
C VAL A 157 0.03 -16.23 -10.28
N PRO A 158 0.53 -16.44 -9.04
CA PRO A 158 1.38 -17.57 -8.73
C PRO A 158 0.60 -18.88 -8.71
N ARG A 159 1.32 -19.97 -9.01
CA ARG A 159 0.87 -21.35 -8.80
C ARG A 159 1.22 -21.79 -7.39
N PHE A 160 0.22 -22.20 -6.61
CA PHE A 160 0.42 -22.79 -5.30
C PHE A 160 0.22 -24.31 -5.37
N ASP A 161 1.32 -25.05 -5.48
CA ASP A 161 1.35 -26.52 -5.47
C ASP A 161 1.03 -27.07 -4.06
N ASP A 162 1.25 -28.37 -3.81
CA ASP A 162 0.97 -28.99 -2.50
C ASP A 162 1.89 -28.46 -1.39
N VAL A 163 3.08 -28.01 -1.76
CA VAL A 163 4.11 -27.49 -0.86
C VAL A 163 4.40 -26.05 -1.26
N PHE A 164 3.95 -25.10 -0.43
CA PHE A 164 4.19 -23.68 -0.67
C PHE A 164 4.35 -22.89 0.64
N ILE A 165 4.87 -21.68 0.49
CA ILE A 165 4.73 -20.58 1.44
C ILE A 165 4.41 -19.32 0.62
N THR A 166 3.40 -18.56 1.03
CA THR A 166 2.99 -17.36 0.29
C THR A 166 3.99 -16.24 0.51
N SER A 167 4.00 -15.28 -0.41
CA SER A 167 4.57 -13.96 -0.13
C SER A 167 3.91 -13.39 1.13
N PRO A 168 4.66 -12.63 1.95
CA PRO A 168 4.09 -11.95 3.10
C PRO A 168 3.03 -10.95 2.67
N VAL A 169 1.89 -10.95 3.35
CA VAL A 169 0.82 -9.98 3.16
C VAL A 169 0.76 -9.03 4.35
N ILE A 170 0.84 -7.73 4.10
CA ILE A 170 0.63 -6.73 5.14
C ILE A 170 -0.88 -6.49 5.27
N VAL A 171 -1.41 -6.69 6.47
CA VAL A 171 -2.85 -6.62 6.76
C VAL A 171 -3.10 -5.73 7.97
N TYR A 172 -4.22 -5.01 8.01
CA TYR A 172 -4.70 -4.41 9.25
C TYR A 172 -5.29 -5.45 10.20
N ARG A 173 -5.89 -6.51 9.62
CA ARG A 173 -6.47 -7.62 10.37
C ARG A 173 -6.49 -8.86 9.49
N ALA A 174 -6.22 -10.01 10.08
CA ALA A 174 -6.46 -11.31 9.46
C ALA A 174 -6.88 -12.33 10.51
N ALA A 175 -7.76 -13.24 10.13
CA ALA A 175 -8.08 -14.45 10.88
C ALA A 175 -7.53 -15.67 10.13
N PRO A 176 -7.06 -16.71 10.84
CA PRO A 176 -6.79 -18.01 10.24
C PRO A 176 -8.01 -18.52 9.47
N ARG A 177 -7.78 -19.26 8.39
CA ARG A 177 -8.84 -19.98 7.68
C ARG A 177 -8.55 -21.48 7.68
N PRO A 178 -9.59 -22.33 7.72
CA PRO A 178 -9.41 -23.77 7.91
C PRO A 178 -8.78 -24.44 6.69
N SER A 179 -9.12 -24.03 5.47
CA SER A 179 -8.63 -24.66 4.24
C SER A 179 -8.48 -23.65 3.10
N ARG A 180 -7.86 -24.11 1.99
CA ARG A 180 -7.72 -23.33 0.75
C ARG A 180 -9.06 -22.99 0.09
N ASP A 181 -10.12 -23.76 0.39
CA ASP A 181 -11.46 -23.53 -0.16
C ASP A 181 -12.19 -22.39 0.55
N ALA A 182 -11.89 -22.16 1.83
CA ALA A 182 -12.47 -21.07 2.60
C ALA A 182 -11.96 -19.72 2.09
N ALA A 183 -12.83 -18.72 1.95
CA ALA A 183 -12.41 -17.39 1.55
C ALA A 183 -11.49 -16.74 2.62
N PRO A 184 -10.45 -15.98 2.23
CA PRO A 184 -9.60 -15.28 3.17
C PRO A 184 -10.36 -14.24 4.00
N SER A 185 -10.28 -14.37 5.32
CA SER A 185 -10.86 -13.41 6.28
C SER A 185 -9.78 -12.43 6.72
N LEU A 186 -9.52 -11.41 5.90
CA LEU A 186 -8.50 -10.41 6.14
C LEU A 186 -8.88 -9.05 5.56
N ILE A 187 -8.22 -8.00 6.03
CA ILE A 187 -8.25 -6.65 5.48
C ILE A 187 -6.80 -6.29 5.17
N VAL A 188 -6.44 -6.25 3.89
CA VAL A 188 -5.10 -5.86 3.45
C VAL A 188 -4.82 -4.42 3.82
N ASN A 189 -3.54 -4.09 4.01
CA ASN A 189 -3.05 -2.72 3.99
C ASN A 189 -2.72 -2.38 2.53
N PRO A 190 -3.57 -1.61 1.81
CA PRO A 190 -3.41 -1.40 0.37
C PRO A 190 -2.11 -0.67 0.00
N ARG A 191 -1.62 0.17 0.92
CA ARG A 191 -0.40 0.97 0.74
C ARG A 191 0.86 0.23 1.14
N ALA A 192 0.73 -0.95 1.76
CA ALA A 192 1.84 -1.63 2.43
C ALA A 192 2.65 -0.68 3.35
N THR A 193 1.98 0.32 3.95
CA THR A 193 2.62 1.39 4.70
C THR A 193 2.42 1.21 6.19
N VAL A 194 3.48 1.38 6.96
CA VAL A 194 3.47 1.34 8.42
C VAL A 194 4.10 2.61 8.98
N ASP A 195 3.54 3.11 10.07
CA ASP A 195 4.08 4.26 10.78
C ASP A 195 5.11 3.80 11.81
N ARG A 196 6.30 4.41 11.80
CA ARG A 196 7.34 4.15 12.80
C ARG A 196 6.88 4.45 14.24
N GLY A 197 6.01 5.45 14.41
CA GLY A 197 5.44 5.85 15.70
C GLY A 197 4.35 4.93 16.26
N GLY A 198 4.06 3.82 15.58
CA GLY A 198 3.06 2.83 15.99
C GLY A 198 1.92 2.71 14.97
N GLY A 199 1.55 1.47 14.68
CA GLY A 199 0.45 1.09 13.81
C GLY A 199 -0.05 -0.30 14.18
N GLN A 200 -1.24 -0.68 13.69
CA GLN A 200 -1.86 -1.99 13.94
C GLN A 200 -1.74 -2.90 12.72
N SER A 201 -0.67 -2.78 11.95
CA SER A 201 -0.39 -3.66 10.82
C SER A 201 0.20 -4.98 11.33
N HIS A 202 -0.18 -6.05 10.66
CA HIS A 202 0.31 -7.40 10.90
C HIS A 202 0.88 -7.95 9.60
N LEU A 203 1.82 -8.86 9.73
CA LEU A 203 2.22 -9.74 8.66
C LEU A 203 1.32 -10.98 8.67
N TYR A 204 0.84 -11.40 7.51
CA TYR A 204 0.06 -12.62 7.31
C TYR A 204 0.73 -13.49 6.25
N VAL A 205 0.89 -14.78 6.54
CA VAL A 205 1.52 -15.76 5.65
C VAL A 205 0.74 -17.06 5.71
N GLU A 206 0.56 -17.72 4.55
CA GLU A 206 0.00 -19.06 4.48
C GLU A 206 1.03 -20.06 3.97
N SER A 207 0.90 -21.32 4.39
CA SER A 207 1.79 -22.41 3.96
C SER A 207 1.10 -23.77 4.01
N SER A 208 1.55 -24.72 3.19
CA SER A 208 1.02 -26.09 3.12
C SER A 208 2.10 -27.18 3.35
N THR A 209 3.11 -26.92 4.17
CA THR A 209 4.16 -27.92 4.45
C THR A 209 3.71 -28.95 5.48
N SER A 210 4.18 -30.19 5.34
CA SER A 210 3.94 -31.33 6.24
C SER A 210 4.63 -31.24 7.62
N GLY A 211 4.83 -30.04 8.16
CA GLY A 211 5.50 -29.83 9.45
C GLY A 211 5.19 -28.45 10.06
N HIS A 212 5.27 -28.37 11.39
CA HIS A 212 5.12 -27.15 12.18
C HIS A 212 6.36 -26.26 12.17
N ASP A 213 7.25 -26.46 11.19
CA ASP A 213 8.53 -25.77 11.17
C ASP A 213 8.32 -24.26 11.03
N PRO A 214 8.95 -23.46 11.92
CA PRO A 214 8.87 -22.03 11.83
C PRO A 214 9.47 -21.54 10.50
N ALA A 215 8.94 -20.44 9.98
CA ALA A 215 9.60 -19.70 8.90
C ALA A 215 10.41 -18.54 9.49
N ILE A 216 11.38 -18.08 8.73
CA ILE A 216 12.18 -16.89 9.03
C ILE A 216 11.60 -15.76 8.19
N VAL A 217 11.29 -14.65 8.84
CA VAL A 217 10.98 -13.38 8.18
C VAL A 217 12.22 -12.49 8.23
N GLU A 218 12.56 -11.91 7.08
CA GLU A 218 13.68 -10.99 6.94
C GLU A 218 13.17 -9.67 6.39
N ILE A 219 13.59 -8.57 7.01
CA ILE A 219 13.40 -7.22 6.48
C ILE A 219 14.71 -6.80 5.83
N VAL A 220 14.62 -6.38 4.58
CA VAL A 220 15.76 -6.11 3.71
C VAL A 220 15.72 -4.66 3.24
N GLU A 221 16.83 -3.95 3.45
CA GLU A 221 17.09 -2.59 2.99
C GLU A 221 18.26 -2.63 2.01
N GLU A 222 18.08 -2.17 0.77
CA GLU A 222 19.12 -2.16 -0.27
C GLU A 222 19.88 -3.50 -0.45
N GLY A 223 19.19 -4.63 -0.23
CA GLY A 223 19.76 -5.97 -0.33
C GLY A 223 20.41 -6.51 0.95
N LEU A 224 20.52 -5.70 2.01
CA LEU A 224 21.03 -6.08 3.32
C LEU A 224 19.89 -6.44 4.27
N VAL A 225 20.03 -7.55 5.00
CA VAL A 225 19.06 -7.93 6.05
C VAL A 225 19.28 -7.02 7.26
N VAL A 226 18.30 -6.19 7.59
CA VAL A 226 18.34 -5.23 8.70
C VAL A 226 17.57 -5.72 9.93
N SER A 227 16.61 -6.62 9.74
CA SER A 227 15.89 -7.28 10.83
C SER A 227 15.54 -8.71 10.45
N THR A 228 15.48 -9.59 11.44
CA THR A 228 15.12 -10.99 11.28
C THR A 228 14.26 -11.41 12.46
N ASP A 229 13.16 -12.10 12.15
CA ASP A 229 12.27 -12.66 13.15
C ASP A 229 11.77 -14.05 12.70
N THR A 230 11.02 -14.73 13.56
CA THR A 230 10.53 -16.09 13.36
C THR A 230 9.01 -16.11 13.33
N LEU A 231 8.44 -16.70 12.28
CA LEU A 231 7.02 -16.92 12.12
C LEU A 231 6.63 -18.32 12.58
N THR A 232 5.73 -18.38 13.56
CA THR A 232 5.10 -19.62 14.01
C THR A 232 3.76 -19.80 13.31
N PHE A 233 3.53 -20.98 12.73
CA PHE A 233 2.30 -21.29 12.02
C PHE A 233 1.28 -21.96 12.93
N GLN A 234 0.03 -21.49 12.84
CA GLN A 234 -1.14 -22.14 13.39
C GLN A 234 -1.72 -23.06 12.32
N GLN A 235 -1.90 -24.33 12.64
CA GLN A 235 -2.47 -25.31 11.71
C GLN A 235 -4.00 -25.13 11.63
N GLY A 236 -4.53 -25.09 10.41
CA GLY A 236 -5.96 -25.14 10.15
C GLY A 236 -6.49 -26.57 10.06
N ASP A 237 -7.68 -26.73 9.48
CA ASP A 237 -8.24 -28.04 9.17
C ASP A 237 -7.68 -28.55 7.84
N GLY A 238 -6.73 -29.49 7.90
CA GLY A 238 -6.10 -30.08 6.72
C GLY A 238 -4.67 -29.57 6.49
N PRO A 239 -4.21 -29.44 5.23
CA PRO A 239 -2.80 -29.14 4.94
C PRO A 239 -2.44 -27.65 5.09
N LEU A 240 -3.43 -26.75 5.17
CA LEU A 240 -3.19 -25.31 5.28
C LEU A 240 -2.79 -24.91 6.70
N SER A 241 -1.77 -24.05 6.79
CA SER A 241 -1.32 -23.42 8.01
C SER A 241 -1.15 -21.91 7.80
N THR A 242 -1.43 -21.12 8.83
CA THR A 242 -1.41 -19.66 8.75
C THR A 242 -0.53 -19.09 9.86
N ALA A 243 0.32 -18.13 9.54
CA ALA A 243 1.06 -17.34 10.52
C ALA A 243 0.58 -15.89 10.48
N ARG A 244 0.44 -15.28 11.67
CA ARG A 244 0.15 -13.85 11.81
C ARG A 244 0.98 -13.28 12.95
N THR A 245 1.78 -12.26 12.66
CA THR A 245 2.58 -11.55 13.67
C THR A 245 2.37 -10.04 13.55
N PRO A 246 2.35 -9.26 14.65
CA PRO A 246 2.41 -7.81 14.59
C PRO A 246 3.66 -7.36 13.81
N LEU A 247 3.51 -6.31 12.99
CA LEU A 247 4.64 -5.70 12.28
C LEU A 247 5.07 -4.46 13.06
N ASP A 248 6.14 -4.60 13.83
CA ASP A 248 6.74 -3.48 14.57
C ASP A 248 7.75 -2.75 13.69
N ALA A 249 7.48 -1.46 13.46
CA ALA A 249 8.31 -0.59 12.64
C ALA A 249 9.14 0.42 13.44
N SER A 250 9.09 0.38 14.78
CA SER A 250 9.73 1.37 15.65
C SER A 250 11.25 1.46 15.47
N GLU A 251 11.88 0.31 15.23
CA GLU A 251 13.33 0.17 15.01
C GLU A 251 13.72 0.22 13.52
N LEU A 252 12.75 0.30 12.60
CA LEU A 252 13.04 0.30 11.16
C LEU A 252 13.39 1.69 10.63
N SER A 253 14.29 1.72 9.66
CA SER A 253 14.60 2.91 8.86
C SER A 253 13.35 3.38 8.09
N PRO A 254 13.00 4.67 8.12
CA PRO A 254 12.01 5.24 7.21
C PRO A 254 12.44 5.07 5.75
N GLY A 255 11.51 4.75 4.87
CA GLY A 255 11.79 4.51 3.45
C GLY A 255 11.12 3.26 2.91
N THR A 256 11.66 2.76 1.81
CA THR A 256 11.21 1.52 1.18
C THR A 256 12.06 0.34 1.62
N LEU A 257 11.40 -0.71 2.11
CA LEU A 257 12.01 -1.97 2.54
C LEU A 257 11.35 -3.14 1.80
N GLN A 258 11.99 -4.31 1.84
CA GLN A 258 11.39 -5.57 1.39
C GLN A 258 11.22 -6.53 2.56
N ILE A 259 10.05 -7.15 2.67
CA ILE A 259 9.84 -8.27 3.58
C ILE A 259 9.94 -9.57 2.80
N ARG A 260 10.77 -10.49 3.27
CA ARG A 260 10.95 -11.83 2.69
C ARG A 260 10.57 -12.87 3.73
N VAL A 261 9.97 -13.96 3.26
CA VAL A 261 9.69 -15.11 4.13
C VAL A 261 10.31 -16.35 3.51
N ARG A 262 11.12 -17.05 4.29
CA ARG A 262 11.78 -18.29 3.88
C ARG A 262 11.63 -19.35 4.94
N ARG A 263 11.47 -20.60 4.53
CA ARG A 263 11.63 -21.75 5.43
C ARG A 263 13.01 -22.39 5.16
N PRO A 264 13.66 -23.02 6.16
CA PRO A 264 14.81 -23.86 5.89
C PRO A 264 14.49 -24.92 4.82
N GLY A 265 15.32 -25.02 3.79
CA GLY A 265 15.09 -25.93 2.64
C GLY A 265 14.84 -25.19 1.31
N PRO A 266 14.25 -25.88 0.30
CA PRO A 266 14.04 -25.31 -1.03
C PRO A 266 12.81 -24.38 -1.13
N VAL A 267 11.92 -24.41 -0.14
CA VAL A 267 10.68 -23.63 -0.15
C VAL A 267 10.98 -22.19 0.26
N ARG A 268 10.93 -21.28 -0.71
CA ARG A 268 11.05 -19.83 -0.51
C ARG A 268 9.77 -19.18 -0.98
N GLY A 269 9.24 -18.25 -0.18
CA GLY A 269 8.19 -17.35 -0.65
C GLY A 269 8.84 -16.18 -1.38
N ASP A 270 8.06 -15.49 -2.21
CA ASP A 270 8.51 -14.22 -2.78
C ASP A 270 8.55 -13.13 -1.71
N SER A 271 9.04 -11.95 -2.11
CA SER A 271 9.08 -10.76 -1.28
C SER A 271 7.84 -9.88 -1.46
N THR A 272 7.50 -9.09 -0.45
CA THR A 272 6.59 -7.95 -0.60
C THR A 272 7.31 -6.64 -0.27
N MET A 273 6.90 -5.54 -0.90
CA MET A 273 7.37 -4.20 -0.53
C MET A 273 6.72 -3.73 0.77
N LEU A 274 7.47 -2.96 1.55
CA LEU A 274 7.05 -2.29 2.78
C LEU A 274 7.47 -0.82 2.69
N VAL A 275 6.56 0.10 3.02
CA VAL A 275 6.88 1.52 3.16
C VAL A 275 6.83 1.88 4.64
N VAL A 276 7.94 2.34 5.20
CA VAL A 276 8.00 2.83 6.58
C VAL A 276 7.92 4.35 6.56
N ALA A 277 6.79 4.88 7.01
CA ALA A 277 6.57 6.31 7.12
C ALA A 277 7.19 6.85 8.42
N LEU A 278 7.82 8.03 8.33
CA LEU A 278 8.43 8.69 9.49
C LEU A 278 7.35 9.22 10.45
N MET A 279 6.26 9.73 9.90
CA MET A 279 5.06 10.18 10.61
C MET A 279 3.82 9.79 9.78
N PRO A 280 2.62 9.75 10.38
CA PRO A 280 1.40 9.48 9.63
C PRO A 280 1.26 10.42 8.42
N GLY A 281 1.20 9.84 7.22
CA GLY A 281 1.09 10.56 5.95
C GLY A 281 2.38 11.23 5.45
N TRP A 282 3.50 11.09 6.16
CA TRP A 282 4.80 11.60 5.70
C TRP A 282 5.67 10.46 5.18
N ILE A 283 5.52 10.22 3.88
CA ILE A 283 6.23 9.18 3.14
C ILE A 283 7.44 9.80 2.48
N VAL A 284 8.59 9.17 2.69
CA VAL A 284 9.89 9.55 2.14
C VAL A 284 10.50 8.32 1.47
N PRO A 285 11.27 8.47 0.37
CA PRO A 285 11.84 7.33 -0.33
C PRO A 285 12.90 6.62 0.52
N ASP A 286 13.66 7.39 1.31
CA ASP A 286 14.74 6.92 2.16
C ASP A 286 14.99 7.87 3.35
N TYR A 287 15.81 7.41 4.30
CA TYR A 287 16.14 8.13 5.51
C TYR A 287 16.93 9.44 5.27
N LEU A 288 17.84 9.46 4.31
CA LEU A 288 18.64 10.65 4.01
C LEU A 288 17.76 11.78 3.47
N THR A 289 16.79 11.43 2.64
CA THR A 289 15.73 12.32 2.17
C THR A 289 14.91 12.83 3.35
N ALA A 290 14.53 11.96 4.29
CA ALA A 290 13.83 12.35 5.52
C ALA A 290 14.59 13.43 6.33
N ILE A 291 15.89 13.22 6.59
CA ILE A 291 16.74 14.20 7.28
C ILE A 291 16.84 15.50 6.47
N SER A 292 16.98 15.42 5.15
CA SER A 292 17.11 16.59 4.30
C SER A 292 15.89 17.52 4.40
N HIS A 293 14.69 16.95 4.55
CA HIS A 293 13.47 17.73 4.77
C HIS A 293 13.39 18.30 6.19
N LEU A 294 13.83 17.55 7.21
CA LEU A 294 13.88 18.04 8.59
C LEU A 294 14.89 19.19 8.77
N ARG A 295 15.91 19.29 7.92
CA ARG A 295 16.89 20.39 7.92
C ARG A 295 16.26 21.77 7.75
N TYR A 296 15.05 21.85 7.19
CA TYR A 296 14.30 23.09 7.03
C TYR A 296 13.27 23.34 8.15
N ALA A 297 13.10 22.40 9.08
CA ALA A 297 12.11 22.45 10.18
C ALA A 297 12.74 22.48 11.59
N GLY A 298 14.00 22.07 11.75
CA GLY A 298 14.69 22.01 13.05
C GLY A 298 16.02 22.79 13.07
N THR A 299 16.50 23.12 14.28
CA THR A 299 17.84 23.70 14.45
C THR A 299 18.91 22.59 14.35
N PRO A 300 20.17 22.89 13.97
CA PRO A 300 21.23 21.89 13.78
C PRO A 300 21.39 20.90 14.95
N THR A 301 21.24 21.39 16.18
CA THR A 301 21.35 20.61 17.41
C THR A 301 20.26 19.54 17.56
N GLN A 302 19.07 19.75 16.97
CA GLN A 302 17.97 18.78 16.99
C GLN A 302 18.15 17.69 15.91
N LEU A 303 18.83 18.02 14.81
CA LEU A 303 19.12 17.06 13.74
C LEU A 303 20.24 16.10 14.14
N ASP A 304 21.25 16.60 14.86
CA ASP A 304 22.36 15.78 15.36
C ASP A 304 21.89 14.72 16.38
N SER A 305 20.80 14.98 17.13
CA SER A 305 20.21 14.01 18.05
C SER A 305 19.41 12.88 17.39
N LEU A 306 19.13 12.97 16.08
CA LEU A 306 18.42 11.94 15.32
C LEU A 306 19.40 10.98 14.60
N ALA A 307 20.68 11.33 14.52
CA ALA A 307 21.71 10.56 13.81
C ALA A 307 22.54 9.65 14.73
N ALA A 308 22.18 9.54 16.01
CA ALA A 308 22.81 8.69 17.03
C ALA A 308 21.88 7.53 17.41
#